data_AF-A0A5D2B1F8-F1
#
_entry.id   AF-A0A5D2B1F8-F1
#
_cell.length_a   1.000
_cell.length_b   1.000
_cell.length_c   1.000
_cell.angle_alpha   90.00
_cell.angle_beta   90.00
_cell.angle_gamma   90.00
#
_symmetry.space_group_name_H-M   'P 1'
#
loop_
_entity.id
_entity.type
_entity.pdbx_description
1 polymer ?
#
loop_
_entity_poly.entity_id
_entity_poly.type
_entity_poly.pdbx_seq_one_letter_code
_entity_poly.pdbx_strand_id
1 'polypeptide(L)'
;MTINEFTDSLSKKKIGIKALLLDQCYISGIGNWIADEVLYQARIHPLQICSSLSKENCATLHNCIKEVIEKAVEVGADSGQFISNWIFHFREKKLGKVFVDGKKIDFINVRGRTSAYVPEL
;
A
#
# COMPACT_ATOMS: atom_id res chain seq x y z
N MET A 1 -7.36 -8.11 -14.16
CA MET A 1 -6.67 -9.12 -13.33
C MET A 1 -7.60 -9.52 -12.20
N THR A 2 -8.04 -10.77 -12.20
CA THR A 2 -8.85 -11.38 -11.14
C THR A 2 -8.02 -11.60 -9.87
N ILE A 3 -8.67 -11.86 -8.73
CA ILE A 3 -7.98 -12.18 -7.47
C ILE A 3 -7.09 -13.42 -7.62
N ASN A 4 -7.55 -14.44 -8.34
CA ASN A 4 -6.77 -15.67 -8.56
C ASN A 4 -5.52 -15.38 -9.41
N GLU A 5 -5.66 -14.67 -10.52
CA GLU A 5 -4.51 -14.27 -11.36
C GLU A 5 -3.50 -13.42 -10.57
N PHE A 6 -3.98 -12.51 -9.73
CA PHE A 6 -3.13 -11.69 -8.86
C PHE A 6 -2.38 -12.55 -7.85
N THR A 7 -3.08 -13.43 -7.15
CA THR A 7 -2.51 -14.35 -6.16
C THR A 7 -1.44 -15.25 -6.78
N ASP A 8 -1.73 -15.86 -7.92
CA ASP A 8 -0.80 -16.73 -8.64
C ASP A 8 0.43 -15.94 -9.11
N SER A 9 0.24 -14.70 -9.55
CA SER A 9 1.32 -13.81 -9.96
C SER A 9 2.24 -13.44 -8.79
N LEU A 10 1.68 -13.13 -7.61
CA LEU A 10 2.44 -12.82 -6.40
C LEU A 10 3.22 -14.02 -5.86
N SER A 11 2.65 -15.23 -5.94
CA SER A 11 3.28 -16.47 -5.44
C SER A 11 4.65 -16.76 -6.08
N LYS A 12 4.89 -16.25 -7.29
CA LYS A 12 6.13 -16.45 -8.06
C LYS A 12 7.20 -15.40 -7.75
N LYS A 13 6.89 -14.38 -6.93
CA LYS A 13 7.76 -13.22 -6.71
C LYS A 13 8.43 -13.31 -5.33
N LYS A 14 9.77 -13.33 -5.32
CA LYS A 14 10.61 -13.38 -4.10
C LYS A 14 11.10 -12.00 -3.67
N ILE A 15 10.33 -10.96 -3.94
CA ILE A 15 10.65 -9.57 -3.59
C ILE A 15 9.61 -9.03 -2.62
N GLY A 16 9.95 -7.95 -1.90
CA GLY A 16 9.01 -7.26 -1.02
C GLY A 16 7.81 -6.69 -1.79
N ILE A 17 6.62 -6.75 -1.19
CA ILE A 17 5.38 -6.39 -1.85
C ILE A 17 5.35 -4.94 -2.34
N LYS A 18 5.83 -3.99 -1.54
CA LYS A 18 5.89 -2.59 -1.97
C LYS A 18 6.83 -2.42 -3.18
N ALA A 19 7.94 -3.14 -3.19
CA ALA A 19 8.88 -3.07 -4.31
C ALA A 19 8.26 -3.60 -5.62
N LEU A 20 7.38 -4.60 -5.54
CA LEU A 20 6.64 -5.14 -6.68
C LEU A 20 5.51 -4.20 -7.13
N LEU A 21 4.75 -3.63 -6.19
CA LEU A 21 3.67 -2.69 -6.51
C LEU A 21 4.19 -1.41 -7.19
N LEU A 22 5.43 -1.02 -6.93
CA LEU A 22 6.07 0.12 -7.59
C LEU A 22 6.72 -0.21 -8.94
N ASP A 23 6.78 -1.49 -9.31
CA ASP A 23 7.32 -1.95 -10.59
C ASP A 23 6.30 -1.71 -11.71
N GLN A 24 6.57 -0.73 -12.56
CA GLN A 24 5.67 -0.34 -13.65
C GLN A 24 5.55 -1.41 -14.74
N CYS A 25 6.47 -2.38 -14.80
CA CYS A 25 6.36 -3.54 -15.67
C CYS A 25 5.39 -4.60 -15.10
N TYR A 26 5.09 -4.53 -13.80
CA TYR A 26 4.16 -5.42 -13.12
C TYR A 26 2.75 -4.83 -13.04
N ILE A 27 2.63 -3.63 -12.48
CA ILE A 27 1.38 -2.89 -12.38
C ILE A 27 1.65 -1.41 -12.60
N SER A 28 1.12 -0.87 -13.70
CA SER A 28 1.27 0.55 -14.04
C SER A 28 0.28 1.40 -13.25
N GLY A 29 0.72 2.59 -12.82
CA GLY A 29 -0.14 3.60 -12.20
C GLY A 29 -0.15 3.58 -10.67
N ILE A 30 0.42 2.55 -10.04
CA ILE A 30 0.64 2.57 -8.58
C ILE A 30 1.93 3.35 -8.26
N GLY A 31 1.74 4.50 -7.62
CA GLY A 31 2.81 5.35 -7.09
C GLY A 31 3.12 5.09 -5.61
N ASN A 32 4.05 5.87 -5.05
CA ASN A 32 4.50 5.72 -3.66
C ASN A 32 3.38 5.80 -2.63
N TRP A 33 2.50 6.80 -2.76
CA TRP A 33 1.44 7.03 -1.78
C TRP A 33 0.34 5.98 -1.89
N ILE A 34 -0.04 5.57 -3.10
CA ILE A 34 -1.02 4.49 -3.33
C ILE A 34 -0.47 3.19 -2.73
N ALA A 35 0.80 2.87 -2.97
CA ALA A 35 1.43 1.69 -2.41
C ALA A 35 1.44 1.71 -0.87
N ASP A 36 1.70 2.86 -0.25
CA ASP A 36 1.61 2.99 1.22
C ASP A 36 0.17 2.80 1.71
N GLU A 37 -0.80 3.44 1.05
CA GLU A 37 -2.21 3.41 1.41
C GLU A 37 -2.81 2.01 1.32
N VAL A 38 -2.62 1.33 0.19
CA VAL A 38 -3.20 -0.01 -0.02
C VAL A 38 -2.58 -1.06 0.91
N LEU A 39 -1.30 -0.92 1.25
CA LEU A 39 -0.61 -1.80 2.19
C LEU A 39 -1.03 -1.53 3.63
N TYR A 40 -1.24 -0.27 3.99
CA TYR A 40 -1.80 0.13 5.28
C TYR A 40 -3.20 -0.47 5.46
N GLN A 41 -4.10 -0.28 4.49
CA GLN A 41 -5.46 -0.80 4.58
C GLN A 41 -5.51 -2.33 4.56
N ALA A 42 -4.65 -2.97 3.76
CA ALA A 42 -4.54 -4.42 3.73
C ALA A 42 -3.79 -5.03 4.95
N ARG A 43 -3.20 -4.19 5.82
CA ARG A 43 -2.38 -4.60 6.98
C ARG A 43 -1.23 -5.52 6.57
N ILE A 44 -0.51 -5.12 5.52
CA ILE A 44 0.64 -5.86 5.00
C ILE A 44 1.89 -5.01 5.15
N HIS A 45 2.91 -5.59 5.80
CA HIS A 45 4.18 -4.90 5.96
C HIS A 45 4.84 -4.67 4.57
N PRO A 46 5.36 -3.47 4.26
CA PRO A 46 5.93 -3.15 2.94
C PRO A 46 7.10 -4.03 2.49
N LEU A 47 7.85 -4.60 3.44
CA LEU A 47 8.93 -5.56 3.17
C LEU A 47 8.49 -7.03 3.15
N GLN A 48 7.21 -7.33 3.41
CA GLN A 48 6.71 -8.70 3.34
C GLN A 48 6.90 -9.28 1.94
N ILE A 49 7.44 -10.49 1.86
CA ILE A 49 7.74 -11.14 0.59
C ILE A 49 6.42 -11.54 -0.09
N CYS A 50 6.29 -11.24 -1.39
CA CYS A 50 5.05 -11.51 -2.14
C CYS A 50 4.66 -12.99 -2.07
N SER A 51 5.63 -13.90 -2.23
CA SER A 51 5.39 -15.34 -2.17
C SER A 51 5.05 -15.88 -0.77
N SER A 52 5.16 -15.07 0.28
CA SER A 52 4.76 -15.45 1.64
C SER A 52 3.38 -14.89 2.04
N LEU A 53 2.68 -14.21 1.13
CA LEU A 53 1.32 -13.74 1.36
C LEU A 53 0.34 -14.92 1.25
N SER A 54 -0.60 -15.01 2.21
CA SER A 54 -1.70 -15.97 2.11
C SER A 54 -2.69 -15.55 1.03
N LYS A 55 -3.56 -16.47 0.59
CA LYS A 55 -4.58 -16.18 -0.42
C LYS A 55 -5.55 -15.09 0.07
N GLU A 56 -5.86 -15.10 1.36
CA GLU A 56 -6.72 -14.12 2.02
C GLU A 56 -6.07 -12.74 1.98
N ASN A 57 -4.78 -12.63 2.33
CA ASN A 57 -4.04 -11.37 2.23
C ASN A 57 -3.96 -10.86 0.80
N CYS A 58 -3.77 -11.74 -0.19
CA CYS A 58 -3.78 -11.36 -1.60
C CYS A 58 -5.15 -10.83 -2.05
N ALA A 59 -6.25 -11.46 -1.60
CA ALA A 59 -7.60 -11.00 -1.88
C ALA A 59 -7.90 -9.64 -1.24
N THR A 60 -7.53 -9.46 0.04
CA THR A 60 -7.65 -8.19 0.75
C THR A 60 -6.86 -7.09 0.04
N LEU A 61 -5.58 -7.35 -0.31
CA LEU A 61 -4.75 -6.38 -1.02
C LEU A 61 -5.35 -6.00 -2.39
N HIS A 62 -5.87 -6.97 -3.13
CA HIS A 62 -6.52 -6.71 -4.42
C HIS A 62 -7.73 -5.79 -4.28
N ASN A 63 -8.58 -6.04 -3.30
CA ASN A 63 -9.74 -5.20 -3.00
C ASN A 63 -9.31 -3.79 -2.56
N CYS A 64 -8.35 -3.66 -1.64
CA CYS A 64 -7.83 -2.36 -1.20
C CYS A 64 -7.23 -1.55 -2.35
N ILE A 65 -6.50 -2.19 -3.28
CA ILE A 65 -5.97 -1.53 -4.48
C ILE A 65 -7.11 -0.94 -5.30
N LYS A 66 -8.17 -1.73 -5.53
CA LYS A 66 -9.33 -1.30 -6.30
C LYS A 66 -10.04 -0.13 -5.63
N GLU A 67 -10.35 -0.24 -4.35
CA GLU A 67 -11.07 0.78 -3.58
C GLU A 67 -10.31 2.11 -3.52
N VAL A 68 -9.01 2.08 -3.23
CA VAL A 68 -8.18 3.30 -3.16
C VAL A 68 -8.09 3.98 -4.53
N ILE A 69 -7.91 3.22 -5.61
CA ILE A 69 -7.83 3.78 -6.97
C ILE A 69 -9.20 4.34 -7.40
N GLU A 70 -10.28 3.59 -7.19
CA GLU A 70 -11.64 4.04 -7.52
C GLU A 70 -11.96 5.34 -6.79
N LYS A 71 -11.65 5.42 -5.48
CA LYS A 71 -11.89 6.65 -4.72
C LYS A 71 -11.02 7.81 -5.21
N ALA A 72 -9.75 7.56 -5.52
CA ALA A 72 -8.86 8.59 -6.04
C ALA A 72 -9.34 9.14 -7.39
N VAL A 73 -9.88 8.29 -8.25
CA VAL A 73 -10.44 8.69 -9.55
C VAL A 73 -11.77 9.42 -9.37
N GLU A 74 -12.65 8.94 -8.49
CA GLU A 74 -13.96 9.53 -8.18
C GLU A 74 -13.84 11.00 -7.78
N VAL A 75 -12.86 11.34 -6.96
CA VAL A 75 -12.62 12.71 -6.48
C VAL A 75 -11.66 13.51 -7.36
N GLY A 76 -11.28 12.98 -8.54
CA GLY A 76 -10.37 13.66 -9.46
C GLY A 76 -8.96 13.90 -8.88
N ALA A 77 -8.50 13.00 -8.01
CA ALA A 77 -7.26 13.12 -7.23
C ALA A 77 -7.19 14.35 -6.32
N ASP A 78 -8.34 14.94 -5.97
CA ASP A 78 -8.41 15.97 -4.93
C ASP A 78 -8.16 15.35 -3.55
N SER A 79 -6.92 15.50 -3.08
CA SER A 79 -6.49 15.01 -1.78
C SER A 79 -7.29 15.55 -0.58
N GLY A 80 -8.00 16.67 -0.73
CA GLY A 80 -8.88 17.20 0.31
C GLY A 80 -10.15 16.36 0.52
N GLN A 81 -10.48 15.49 -0.44
CA GLN A 81 -11.66 14.63 -0.41
C GLN A 81 -11.34 13.17 -0.07
N PHE A 82 -10.07 12.86 0.21
CA PHE A 82 -9.69 11.55 0.73
C PHE A 82 -10.22 11.35 2.16
N ILE A 83 -10.42 10.09 2.53
CA ILE A 83 -10.97 9.74 3.85
C ILE A 83 -9.93 10.12 4.91
N SER A 84 -10.37 10.79 5.97
CA SER A 84 -9.48 11.43 6.95
C SER A 84 -8.49 10.48 7.65
N ASN A 85 -8.80 9.19 7.74
CA ASN A 85 -7.93 8.18 8.34
C ASN A 85 -6.98 7.49 7.36
N TRP A 86 -6.89 7.97 6.11
CA TRP A 86 -5.89 7.49 5.17
C TRP A 86 -4.47 7.87 5.61
N ILE A 87 -3.54 6.92 5.50
CA ILE A 87 -2.13 7.15 5.84
C ILE A 87 -1.52 8.24 4.95
N PHE A 88 -2.10 8.48 3.77
CA PHE A 88 -1.80 9.60 2.88
C PHE A 88 -1.64 10.95 3.62
N HIS A 89 -2.59 11.31 4.50
CA HIS A 89 -2.61 12.60 5.19
C HIS A 89 -1.44 12.79 6.18
N PHE A 90 -0.79 11.69 6.54
CA PHE A 90 0.24 11.62 7.56
C PHE A 90 1.62 11.35 6.95
N ARG A 91 1.68 10.85 5.72
CA ARG A 91 2.91 10.45 5.02
C ARG A 91 3.97 11.56 4.91
N GLU A 92 3.58 12.79 4.62
CA GLU A 92 4.53 13.90 4.42
C GLU A 92 4.99 14.56 5.73
N LYS A 93 4.37 14.22 6.87
CA LYS A 93 4.73 14.79 8.18
C LYS A 93 5.99 14.10 8.72
N LYS A 94 7.16 14.45 8.20
CA LYS A 94 8.44 13.84 8.64
C LYS A 94 8.97 14.35 9.99
N LEU A 95 8.37 15.41 10.55
CA LEU A 95 8.81 16.04 11.80
C LEU A 95 7.88 15.63 12.96
N GLY A 96 8.36 14.72 13.81
CA GLY A 96 7.69 14.32 15.05
C GLY A 96 7.11 12.90 15.04
N LYS A 97 6.45 12.52 16.14
CA LYS A 97 5.69 11.27 16.23
C LYS A 97 4.40 11.44 15.43
N VAL A 98 4.28 10.73 14.32
CA VAL A 98 3.08 10.77 13.47
C VAL A 98 2.18 9.61 13.84
N PHE A 99 0.88 9.85 13.88
CA PHE A 99 -0.11 8.83 14.20
C PHE A 99 -1.25 8.84 13.19
N VAL A 100 -1.79 7.67 12.90
CA VAL A 100 -3.08 7.46 12.22
C VAL A 100 -3.95 6.60 13.12
N ASP A 101 -5.17 7.04 13.41
CA ASP A 101 -6.10 6.37 14.35
C ASP A 101 -5.46 5.99 15.69
N GLY A 102 -4.59 6.87 16.22
CA GLY A 102 -3.88 6.66 17.48
C GLY A 102 -2.68 5.71 17.41
N LYS A 103 -2.40 5.09 16.25
CA LYS A 103 -1.25 4.20 16.05
C LYS A 103 -0.08 4.93 15.41
N LYS A 104 1.13 4.63 15.87
CA LYS A 104 2.35 5.28 15.39
C LYS A 104 2.65 4.87 13.94
N ILE A 105 2.99 5.85 13.11
CA ILE A 105 3.52 5.65 11.77
C ILE A 105 5.05 5.67 11.84
N ASP A 106 5.67 4.63 11.28
CA ASP A 106 7.10 4.57 11.05
C ASP A 106 7.42 4.66 9.55
N PHE A 107 8.68 5.01 9.27
CA PHE A 107 9.17 5.20 7.92
C PHE A 107 10.35 4.29 7.64
N ILE A 108 10.26 3.53 6.56
CA ILE A 108 11.37 2.69 6.07
C ILE A 108 11.72 3.02 4.62
N ASN A 109 12.92 2.65 4.19
CA ASN A 109 13.33 2.76 2.80
C ASN A 109 13.09 1.44 2.06
N VAL A 110 12.33 1.50 0.96
CA VAL A 110 12.12 0.37 0.04
C VAL A 110 12.65 0.80 -1.34
N ARG A 111 13.73 0.19 -1.80
CA ARG A 111 14.38 0.49 -3.10
C ARG A 111 14.65 1.99 -3.32
N GLY A 112 15.20 2.68 -2.33
CA GLY A 112 15.50 4.11 -2.40
C GLY A 112 14.30 5.03 -2.13
N ARG A 113 13.10 4.48 -1.89
CA ARG A 113 11.87 5.26 -1.69
C ARG A 113 11.34 5.11 -0.27
N THR A 114 11.01 6.23 0.38
CA THR A 114 10.41 6.24 1.71
C THR A 114 8.99 5.66 1.68
N SER A 115 8.71 4.79 2.64
CA SER A 115 7.42 4.10 2.83
C SER A 115 6.92 4.37 4.23
N ALA A 116 5.69 4.87 4.34
CA ALA A 116 5.00 5.05 5.60
C ALA A 116 4.19 3.78 5.90
N TYR A 117 4.26 3.28 7.13
CA TYR A 117 3.50 2.12 7.56
C TYR A 117 3.26 2.18 9.08
N VAL A 118 2.36 1.34 9.58
CA VAL A 118 2.07 1.22 11.01
C VAL A 118 2.62 -0.12 11.51
N PRO A 119 3.69 -0.14 12.33
CA PRO A 119 4.33 -1.38 12.78
C PRO A 119 3.45 -2.33 13.62
N GLU A 120 2.38 -1.80 14.21
CA GLU A 120 1.44 -2.54 15.06
C GLU A 120 0.39 -3.31 14.24
N LEU A 121 0.29 -3.05 12.94
CA LEU A 121 -0.69 -3.67 12.04
C LEU A 121 -0.15 -4.91 11.31
#